data_AF-A0A959CV54-F1
#
_entry.id   AF-A0A959CV54-F1
#
_cell.length_a   1.000
_cell.length_b   1.000
_cell.length_c   1.000
_cell.angle_alpha   90.00
_cell.angle_beta   90.00
_cell.angle_gamma   90.00
#
_symmetry.space_group_name_H-M   'P 1'
#
loop_
_entity.id
_entity.type
_entity.pdbx_description
1 polymer ?
#
loop_
_entity_poly.entity_id
_entity_poly.type
_entity_poly.pdbx_seq_one_letter_code
_entity_poly.pdbx_strand_id
1 'polypeptide(L)'
;MKRIIKVSLVLIILSLLSACTTQKSRSDMSALGELYHNTTAHYNGYFNAEELLAASMESLNEQHQDNYTRLLPMYEYVAVENAQAESPNLDEAIKKVTVVVNLHRYSKWTDDCYLLVGKAQYLKQDYEAAEETLRYLAAEYSPEKMKEREKVSKQDKKVKKKKKKRKSRRGKKSSKKGKMSKLDKQKERALKQYKKAVKKAKKKGAKAPPRPEILKRDSGNEAQAEEEMAAA
;
A
#
# COMPACT_ATOMS: atom_id res chain seq x y z
N MET A 1 -13.71 15.53 -43.30
CA MET A 1 -12.62 14.54 -43.08
C MET A 1 -11.47 15.07 -42.22
N LYS A 2 -10.74 16.13 -42.60
CA LYS A 2 -9.56 16.62 -41.82
C LYS A 2 -9.85 17.02 -40.35
N ARG A 3 -11.06 17.52 -40.03
CA ARG A 3 -11.46 17.84 -38.65
C ARG A 3 -11.77 16.59 -37.82
N ILE A 4 -12.37 15.57 -38.42
CA ILE A 4 -12.65 14.29 -37.78
C ILE A 4 -11.34 13.56 -37.45
N ILE A 5 -10.39 13.54 -38.39
CA ILE A 5 -9.05 12.96 -38.17
C ILE A 5 -8.32 13.65 -37.01
N LYS A 6 -8.39 14.98 -36.91
CA LYS A 6 -7.79 15.74 -35.80
C LYS A 6 -8.45 15.43 -34.45
N VAL A 7 -9.78 15.28 -34.41
CA VAL A 7 -10.52 14.91 -33.18
C VAL A 7 -10.18 13.47 -32.75
N SER A 8 -10.11 12.52 -33.69
CA SER A 8 -9.68 11.14 -33.41
C SER A 8 -8.23 11.09 -32.90
N LEU A 9 -7.32 11.88 -33.47
CA LEU A 9 -5.94 11.98 -32.99
C LEU A 9 -5.84 12.52 -31.56
N VAL A 10 -6.65 13.52 -31.20
CA VAL A 10 -6.69 14.07 -29.83
C VAL A 10 -7.27 13.05 -28.84
N LEU A 11 -8.30 12.29 -29.23
CA LEU A 11 -8.87 11.22 -28.41
C LEU A 11 -7.88 10.07 -28.19
N ILE A 12 -7.11 9.69 -29.21
CA ILE A 12 -6.04 8.68 -29.12
C ILE A 12 -4.90 9.17 -28.22
N ILE A 13 -4.52 10.45 -28.31
CA ILE A 13 -3.48 11.02 -27.44
C ILE A 13 -3.97 11.11 -25.97
N LEU A 14 -5.25 11.43 -25.75
CA LEU A 14 -5.84 11.49 -24.41
C LEU A 14 -5.98 10.11 -23.76
N SER A 15 -6.27 9.07 -24.54
CA SER A 15 -6.31 7.69 -24.05
C SER A 15 -4.90 7.17 -23.71
N LEU A 16 -3.89 7.52 -24.51
CA LEU A 16 -2.48 7.18 -24.25
C LEU A 16 -1.95 7.83 -22.96
N LEU A 17 -2.40 9.04 -22.61
CA LEU A 17 -2.00 9.73 -21.37
C LEU A 17 -2.65 9.14 -20.10
N SER A 18 -3.74 8.38 -20.24
CA SER A 18 -4.44 7.76 -19.10
C SER A 18 -3.91 6.37 -18.75
N ALA A 19 -3.03 5.79 -19.56
CA ALA A 19 -2.53 4.42 -19.41
C ALA A 19 -1.37 4.25 -18.41
N CYS A 20 -0.82 5.34 -17.86
CA CYS A 20 0.18 5.25 -16.79
C CYS A 20 -0.47 4.86 -15.46
N THR A 21 -0.77 3.57 -15.29
CA THR A 21 -1.14 3.00 -14.00
C THR A 21 0.12 2.73 -13.17
N THR A 22 0.08 3.05 -11.87
CA THR A 22 1.20 2.83 -10.95
C THR A 22 0.86 1.68 -10.01
N GLN A 23 1.76 0.72 -9.86
CA GLN A 23 1.59 -0.34 -8.85
C GLN A 23 1.73 0.27 -7.45
N LYS A 24 0.66 0.16 -6.66
CA LYS A 24 0.65 0.63 -5.27
C LYS A 24 1.41 -0.35 -4.38
N SER A 25 2.24 0.19 -3.50
CA SER A 25 2.87 -0.60 -2.45
C SER A 25 1.83 -1.10 -1.42
N ARG A 26 2.13 -2.18 -0.70
CA ARG A 26 1.28 -2.72 0.38
C ARG A 26 0.80 -1.66 1.36
N SER A 27 1.65 -0.68 1.69
CA SER A 27 1.34 0.38 2.66
C SER A 27 0.47 1.51 2.10
N ASP A 28 0.25 1.55 0.78
CA ASP A 28 -0.60 2.53 0.08
C ASP A 28 -1.98 1.99 -0.31
N MET A 29 -2.25 0.70 -0.06
CA MET A 29 -3.55 0.10 -0.34
C MET A 29 -4.62 0.64 0.62
N SER A 30 -5.77 1.02 0.05
CA SER A 30 -6.98 1.38 0.80
C SER A 30 -7.66 0.10 1.28
N ALA A 31 -8.45 0.18 2.35
CA ALA A 31 -9.21 -0.96 2.87
C ALA A 31 -10.12 -1.61 1.80
N LEU A 32 -10.76 -0.81 0.95
CA LEU A 32 -11.57 -1.32 -0.17
C LEU A 32 -10.72 -2.00 -1.24
N GLY A 33 -9.51 -1.48 -1.49
CA GLY A 33 -8.59 -2.11 -2.44
C GLY A 33 -8.04 -3.43 -1.91
N GLU A 34 -7.70 -3.47 -0.63
CA GLU A 34 -7.29 -4.70 0.07
C GLU A 34 -8.42 -5.73 0.08
N LEU A 35 -9.66 -5.32 0.34
CA LEU A 35 -10.83 -6.18 0.23
C LEU A 35 -10.99 -6.75 -1.18
N TYR A 36 -10.93 -5.91 -2.21
CA TYR A 36 -10.96 -6.36 -3.61
C TYR A 36 -9.87 -7.38 -3.90
N HIS A 37 -8.60 -7.09 -3.54
CA HIS A 37 -7.53 -8.02 -3.80
C HIS A 37 -7.70 -9.34 -3.03
N ASN A 38 -8.20 -9.30 -1.80
CA ASN A 38 -8.43 -10.49 -0.98
C ASN A 38 -9.61 -11.33 -1.48
N THR A 39 -10.72 -10.72 -1.87
CA THR A 39 -11.89 -11.45 -2.36
C THR A 39 -11.63 -12.05 -3.74
N THR A 40 -11.01 -11.27 -4.64
CA THR A 40 -10.61 -11.76 -5.97
C THR A 40 -9.58 -12.88 -5.87
N ALA A 41 -8.56 -12.75 -5.01
CA ALA A 41 -7.58 -13.81 -4.79
C ALA A 41 -8.22 -15.11 -4.27
N HIS A 42 -9.17 -14.99 -3.33
CA HIS A 42 -9.87 -16.14 -2.77
C HIS A 42 -10.67 -16.89 -3.84
N TYR A 43 -11.64 -16.22 -4.45
CA TYR A 43 -12.63 -16.90 -5.28
C TYR A 43 -12.15 -17.16 -6.70
N ASN A 44 -11.22 -16.37 -7.24
CA ASN A 44 -10.76 -16.61 -8.61
C ASN A 44 -9.64 -17.64 -8.68
N GLY A 45 -8.79 -17.70 -7.66
CA GLY A 45 -7.63 -18.60 -7.66
C GLY A 45 -7.64 -19.63 -6.54
N TYR A 46 -7.58 -19.19 -5.28
CA TYR A 46 -7.38 -20.09 -4.14
C TYR A 46 -8.47 -21.18 -4.05
N PHE A 47 -9.74 -20.78 -3.93
CA PHE A 47 -10.86 -21.70 -3.78
C PHE A 47 -10.96 -22.67 -4.97
N ASN A 48 -10.88 -22.16 -6.20
CA ASN A 48 -10.97 -22.99 -7.40
C ASN A 48 -9.80 -23.99 -7.50
N ALA A 49 -8.60 -23.59 -7.08
CA ALA A 49 -7.44 -24.49 -7.09
C ALA A 49 -7.51 -25.53 -5.98
N GLU A 50 -8.05 -25.17 -4.81
CA GLU A 50 -8.31 -26.10 -3.71
C GLU A 50 -9.32 -27.18 -4.13
N GLU A 51 -10.42 -26.79 -4.78
CA GLU A 51 -11.42 -27.74 -5.30
C GLU A 51 -10.82 -28.68 -6.36
N LEU A 52 -10.02 -28.16 -7.29
CA LEU A 52 -9.32 -29.00 -8.28
C LEU A 52 -8.35 -29.98 -7.60
N LEU A 53 -7.62 -29.53 -6.59
CA LEU A 53 -6.70 -30.37 -5.82
C LEU A 53 -7.45 -31.49 -5.08
N ALA A 54 -8.57 -31.15 -4.45
CA ALA A 54 -9.40 -32.11 -3.74
C ALA A 54 -9.98 -33.16 -4.70
N ALA A 55 -10.53 -32.72 -5.83
CA ALA A 55 -11.08 -33.61 -6.86
C ALA A 55 -10.01 -34.54 -7.44
N SER A 56 -8.80 -34.04 -7.73
CA SER A 56 -7.69 -34.88 -8.19
C SER A 56 -7.25 -35.89 -7.13
N MET A 57 -7.21 -35.51 -5.85
CA MET A 57 -6.87 -36.44 -4.77
C MET A 57 -7.92 -37.55 -4.64
N GLU A 58 -9.20 -37.21 -4.74
CA GLU A 58 -10.30 -38.19 -4.73
C GLU A 58 -10.20 -39.14 -5.92
N SER A 59 -9.96 -38.62 -7.13
CA SER A 59 -9.78 -39.47 -8.31
C SER A 59 -8.56 -40.39 -8.21
N LEU A 60 -7.44 -39.91 -7.64
CA LEU A 60 -6.27 -40.75 -7.40
C LEU A 60 -6.57 -41.87 -6.39
N ASN A 61 -7.32 -41.58 -5.33
CA ASN A 61 -7.73 -42.61 -4.37
C ASN A 61 -8.66 -43.65 -5.02
N GLU A 62 -9.62 -43.24 -5.86
CA GLU A 62 -10.49 -44.17 -6.59
C GLU A 62 -9.74 -45.08 -7.57
N GLN A 63 -8.63 -44.57 -8.15
CA GLN A 63 -7.75 -45.34 -9.03
C GLN A 63 -6.84 -46.31 -8.25
N HIS A 64 -6.73 -46.17 -6.92
CA HIS A 64 -5.89 -47.03 -6.11
C HIS A 64 -6.48 -48.44 -6.02
N GLN A 65 -5.62 -49.45 -6.22
CA GLN A 65 -5.97 -50.85 -5.98
C GLN A 65 -5.03 -51.44 -4.93
N ASP A 66 -5.60 -51.88 -3.81
CA ASP A 66 -4.85 -52.44 -2.70
C ASP A 66 -4.20 -53.77 -3.05
N ASN A 67 -2.90 -53.89 -2.77
CA ASN A 67 -2.20 -55.16 -2.78
C ASN A 67 -1.95 -55.64 -1.35
N TYR A 68 -2.84 -56.50 -0.85
CA TYR A 68 -2.79 -57.09 0.49
C TYR A 68 -1.61 -58.04 0.74
N THR A 69 -0.77 -58.32 -0.27
CA THR A 69 0.49 -59.05 -0.09
C THR A 69 1.60 -58.14 0.46
N ARG A 70 1.43 -56.82 0.34
CA ARG A 70 2.38 -55.81 0.81
C ARG A 70 1.77 -54.99 1.94
N LEU A 71 2.62 -54.27 2.65
CA LEU A 71 2.16 -53.28 3.62
C LEU A 71 1.43 -52.15 2.89
N LEU A 72 0.19 -51.87 3.31
CA LEU A 72 -0.62 -50.82 2.70
C LEU A 72 -0.06 -49.43 3.03
N PRO A 73 -0.03 -48.51 2.05
CA PRO A 73 0.38 -47.14 2.29
C PRO A 73 -0.63 -46.42 3.18
N MET A 74 -0.16 -45.57 4.09
CA MET A 74 -1.07 -44.71 4.88
C MET A 74 -1.81 -43.70 4.00
N TYR A 75 -1.19 -43.27 2.89
CA TYR A 75 -1.75 -42.31 1.95
C TYR A 75 -1.86 -42.96 0.56
N GLU A 76 -3.08 -43.36 0.19
CA GLU A 76 -3.40 -44.10 -1.03
C GLU A 76 -2.94 -43.37 -2.30
N TYR A 77 -3.22 -42.06 -2.39
CA TYR A 77 -2.82 -41.20 -3.52
C TYR A 77 -1.31 -41.15 -3.80
N VAL A 78 -0.45 -41.52 -2.84
CA VAL A 78 1.01 -41.57 -3.03
C VAL A 78 1.45 -42.84 -3.74
N ALA A 79 0.68 -43.92 -3.60
CA ALA A 79 0.99 -45.23 -4.15
C ALA A 79 0.46 -45.45 -5.57
N VAL A 80 -0.23 -44.47 -6.14
CA VAL A 80 -0.75 -44.54 -7.51
C VAL A 80 0.40 -44.36 -8.51
N GLU A 81 0.63 -45.37 -9.35
CA GLU A 81 1.70 -45.32 -10.37
C GLU A 81 1.38 -44.34 -11.51
N ASN A 82 0.10 -44.05 -11.77
CA ASN A 82 -0.36 -43.17 -12.84
C ASN A 82 -0.86 -41.80 -12.35
N ALA A 83 -0.13 -41.18 -11.41
CA ALA A 83 -0.47 -39.83 -10.93
C ALA A 83 -0.51 -38.76 -12.05
N GLN A 84 0.13 -39.05 -13.19
CA GLN A 84 0.14 -38.21 -14.38
C GLN A 84 -1.24 -38.06 -15.05
N ALA A 85 -2.19 -38.96 -14.80
CA ALA A 85 -3.55 -38.84 -15.31
C ALA A 85 -4.25 -37.56 -14.81
N GLU A 86 -3.93 -37.11 -13.59
CA GLU A 86 -4.47 -35.91 -12.97
C GLU A 86 -3.62 -34.65 -13.21
N SER A 87 -2.49 -34.76 -13.93
CA SER A 87 -1.63 -33.62 -14.26
C SER A 87 -2.39 -32.43 -14.87
N PRO A 88 -3.38 -32.59 -15.78
CA PRO A 88 -4.13 -31.46 -16.32
C PRO A 88 -4.88 -30.63 -15.26
N ASN A 89 -5.51 -31.30 -14.30
CA ASN A 89 -6.25 -30.65 -13.22
C ASN A 89 -5.29 -29.93 -12.25
N LEU A 90 -4.18 -30.59 -11.92
CA LEU A 90 -3.14 -30.04 -11.06
C LEU A 90 -2.41 -28.85 -11.71
N ASP A 91 -2.18 -28.88 -13.03
CA ASP A 91 -1.61 -27.77 -13.78
C ASP A 91 -2.53 -26.56 -13.83
N GLU A 92 -3.83 -26.78 -14.02
CA GLU A 92 -4.82 -25.70 -13.96
C GLU A 92 -4.92 -25.13 -12.54
N ALA A 93 -4.84 -25.95 -11.50
CA ALA A 93 -4.75 -25.49 -10.11
C ALA A 93 -3.52 -24.60 -9.89
N ILE A 94 -2.32 -25.05 -10.29
CA ILE A 94 -1.06 -24.29 -10.20
C ILE A 94 -1.16 -22.96 -10.95
N LYS A 95 -1.73 -22.97 -12.16
CA LYS A 95 -1.91 -21.77 -12.97
C LYS A 95 -2.80 -20.74 -12.28
N LYS A 96 -3.94 -21.17 -11.71
CA LYS A 96 -4.88 -20.30 -11.00
C LYS A 96 -4.22 -19.60 -9.80
N VAL A 97 -3.50 -20.35 -8.96
CA VAL A 97 -2.80 -19.76 -7.80
C VAL A 97 -1.60 -18.90 -8.22
N THR A 98 -0.90 -19.27 -9.28
CA THR A 98 0.22 -18.47 -9.83
C THR A 98 -0.27 -17.10 -10.32
N VAL A 99 -1.43 -17.04 -10.96
CA VAL A 99 -2.07 -15.77 -11.35
C VAL A 99 -2.36 -14.91 -10.12
N VAL A 100 -2.86 -15.50 -9.04
CA VAL A 100 -3.12 -14.80 -7.78
C VAL A 100 -1.84 -14.27 -7.14
N VAL A 101 -0.78 -15.06 -7.08
CA VAL A 101 0.52 -14.64 -6.51
C VAL A 101 1.08 -13.43 -7.27
N ASN A 102 0.93 -13.41 -8.59
CA ASN A 102 1.43 -12.32 -9.44
C ASN A 102 0.57 -11.05 -9.37
N LEU A 103 -0.75 -11.18 -9.52
CA LEU A 103 -1.66 -10.03 -9.60
C LEU A 103 -2.08 -9.50 -8.23
N HIS A 104 -2.13 -10.37 -7.23
CA HIS A 104 -2.63 -10.09 -5.88
C HIS A 104 -1.56 -10.40 -4.82
N ARG A 105 -0.29 -10.06 -5.09
CA ARG A 105 0.88 -10.32 -4.20
C ARG A 105 0.70 -9.91 -2.74
N TYR A 106 -0.09 -8.88 -2.46
CA TYR A 106 -0.33 -8.39 -1.11
C TYR A 106 -1.59 -8.95 -0.45
N SER A 107 -2.28 -9.87 -1.12
CA SER A 107 -3.42 -10.58 -0.57
C SER A 107 -3.04 -11.36 0.67
N LYS A 108 -4.03 -11.65 1.51
CA LYS A 108 -3.88 -12.55 2.66
C LYS A 108 -3.81 -14.03 2.29
N TRP A 109 -4.08 -14.38 1.03
CA TRP A 109 -4.14 -15.77 0.54
C TRP A 109 -2.88 -16.19 -0.24
N THR A 110 -1.90 -15.28 -0.35
CA THR A 110 -0.71 -15.51 -1.19
C THR A 110 0.16 -16.64 -0.64
N ASP A 111 0.30 -16.74 0.67
CA ASP A 111 0.91 -17.85 1.40
C ASP A 111 0.18 -19.17 1.15
N ASP A 112 -1.15 -19.18 1.31
CA ASP A 112 -1.97 -20.37 1.05
C ASP A 112 -1.86 -20.83 -0.41
N CYS A 113 -1.78 -19.88 -1.36
CA CYS A 113 -1.51 -20.19 -2.76
C CYS A 113 -0.18 -20.91 -2.97
N TYR A 114 0.91 -20.52 -2.30
CA TYR A 114 2.19 -21.23 -2.37
C TYR A 114 2.09 -22.65 -1.79
N LEU A 115 1.31 -22.82 -0.72
CA LEU A 115 1.05 -24.14 -0.16
C LEU A 115 0.30 -25.04 -1.16
N LEU A 116 -0.71 -24.51 -1.86
CA LEU A 116 -1.43 -25.26 -2.90
C LEU A 116 -0.52 -25.60 -4.09
N VAL A 117 0.39 -24.71 -4.51
CA VAL A 117 1.39 -25.05 -5.54
C VAL A 117 2.24 -26.24 -5.11
N GLY A 118 2.78 -26.20 -3.90
CA GLY A 118 3.62 -27.29 -3.37
C GLY A 118 2.85 -28.62 -3.27
N LYS A 119 1.59 -28.58 -2.82
CA LYS A 119 0.72 -29.76 -2.78
C LYS A 119 0.44 -30.33 -4.18
N ALA A 120 0.13 -29.46 -5.14
CA ALA A 120 -0.14 -29.90 -6.51
C ALA A 120 1.10 -30.50 -7.17
N GLN A 121 2.27 -29.88 -7.01
CA GLN A 121 3.55 -30.42 -7.50
C GLN A 121 3.87 -31.78 -6.84
N TYR A 122 3.63 -31.91 -5.54
CA TYR A 122 3.82 -33.16 -4.82
C TYR A 122 2.92 -34.28 -5.35
N LEU A 123 1.64 -33.99 -5.60
CA LEU A 123 0.70 -34.96 -6.20
C LEU A 123 1.09 -35.32 -7.64
N LYS A 124 1.65 -34.39 -8.40
CA LYS A 124 2.23 -34.65 -9.73
C LYS A 124 3.51 -35.49 -9.69
N GLN A 125 4.00 -35.84 -8.50
CA GLN A 125 5.29 -36.50 -8.26
C GLN A 125 6.51 -35.66 -8.70
N ASP A 126 6.33 -34.34 -8.86
CA ASP A 126 7.42 -33.39 -9.08
C ASP A 126 7.96 -32.91 -7.72
N TYR A 127 8.68 -33.81 -7.06
CA TYR A 127 9.15 -33.59 -5.69
C TYR A 127 10.20 -32.49 -5.60
N GLU A 128 10.99 -32.29 -6.65
CA GLU A 128 12.02 -31.24 -6.69
C GLU A 128 11.37 -29.85 -6.71
N ALA A 129 10.41 -29.62 -7.61
CA ALA A 129 9.69 -28.35 -7.66
C ALA A 129 8.84 -28.11 -6.40
N ALA A 130 8.22 -29.18 -5.86
CA ALA A 130 7.46 -29.11 -4.61
C ALA A 130 8.35 -28.68 -3.44
N GLU A 131 9.54 -29.27 -3.32
CA GLU A 131 10.49 -28.94 -2.27
C GLU A 131 10.92 -27.46 -2.35
N GLU A 132 11.30 -26.98 -3.53
CA GLU A 132 11.69 -25.58 -3.73
C GLU A 132 10.57 -24.61 -3.31
N THR A 133 9.35 -24.88 -3.75
CA THR A 133 8.18 -24.06 -3.44
C THR A 133 7.90 -24.04 -1.94
N LEU A 134 7.94 -25.20 -1.28
CA LEU A 134 7.68 -25.32 0.16
C LEU A 134 8.82 -24.72 1.01
N ARG A 135 10.07 -24.84 0.57
CA ARG A 135 11.21 -24.14 1.19
C ARG A 135 11.05 -22.63 1.10
N TYR A 136 10.65 -22.12 -0.06
CA TYR A 136 10.36 -20.69 -0.22
C TYR A 136 9.21 -20.25 0.70
N LEU A 137 8.12 -21.00 0.75
CA LEU A 137 6.99 -20.73 1.65
C LEU A 137 7.45 -20.64 3.11
N ALA A 138 8.21 -21.63 3.59
CA ALA A 138 8.71 -21.68 4.95
C ALA A 138 9.67 -20.51 5.26
N ALA A 139 10.55 -20.15 4.34
CA ALA A 139 11.51 -19.08 4.53
C ALA A 139 10.85 -17.69 4.52
N GLU A 140 9.93 -17.44 3.59
CA GLU A 140 9.36 -16.12 3.32
C GLU A 140 8.12 -15.80 4.18
N TYR A 141 7.29 -16.82 4.44
CA TYR A 141 6.01 -16.71 5.15
C TYR A 141 6.03 -17.34 6.55
N SER A 142 7.22 -17.55 7.13
CA SER A 142 7.30 -17.96 8.54
C SER A 142 6.61 -16.97 9.47
N PRO A 143 6.05 -17.42 10.61
CA PRO A 143 5.37 -16.55 11.57
C PRO A 143 6.23 -15.38 12.04
N GLU A 144 7.55 -15.57 12.14
CA GLU A 144 8.50 -14.52 12.51
C GLU A 144 8.66 -13.46 11.42
N LYS A 145 8.86 -13.88 10.16
CA LYS A 145 8.99 -12.98 9.00
C LYS A 145 7.71 -12.20 8.76
N MET A 146 6.55 -12.83 8.94
CA MET A 146 5.25 -12.18 8.82
C MET A 146 5.07 -11.08 9.88
N LYS A 147 5.43 -11.35 11.14
CA LYS A 147 5.44 -10.34 12.22
C LYS A 147 6.40 -9.19 11.91
N GLU A 148 7.58 -9.48 11.37
CA GLU A 148 8.56 -8.47 10.96
C GLU A 148 7.99 -7.55 9.85
N ARG A 149 7.43 -8.13 8.78
CA ARG A 149 6.76 -7.39 7.69
C ARG A 149 5.62 -6.51 8.18
N GLU A 150 4.84 -7.02 9.13
CA GLU A 150 3.74 -6.26 9.71
C GLU A 150 4.25 -5.03 10.48
N LYS A 151 5.31 -5.18 11.27
CA LYS A 151 5.97 -4.07 11.99
C LYS A 151 6.49 -3.01 11.01
N VAL A 152 7.19 -3.41 9.95
CA VAL A 152 7.70 -2.52 8.91
C VAL A 152 6.55 -1.76 8.22
N SER A 153 5.48 -2.46 7.82
CA SER A 153 4.29 -1.86 7.22
C SER A 153 3.62 -0.81 8.14
N LYS A 154 3.49 -1.12 9.43
CA LYS A 154 2.96 -0.17 10.44
C LYS A 154 3.86 1.07 10.56
N GLN A 155 5.18 0.89 10.54
CA GLN A 155 6.15 1.99 10.59
C GLN A 155 6.07 2.88 9.33
N ASP A 156 5.99 2.28 8.15
CA ASP A 156 5.85 3.01 6.88
C ASP A 156 4.57 3.83 6.82
N LYS A 157 3.44 3.25 7.24
CA LYS A 157 2.15 3.95 7.34
C LYS A 157 2.27 5.18 8.26
N LYS A 158 2.94 5.05 9.42
CA LYS A 158 3.19 6.19 10.34
C LYS A 158 4.06 7.27 9.69
N VAL A 159 5.14 6.90 9.02
CA VAL A 159 6.05 7.84 8.34
C VAL A 159 5.33 8.58 7.21
N LYS A 160 4.55 7.87 6.38
CA LYS A 160 3.75 8.46 5.29
C LYS A 160 2.69 9.42 5.83
N LYS A 161 1.97 9.06 6.90
CA LYS A 161 0.98 9.94 7.56
C LYS A 161 1.65 11.22 8.07
N LYS A 162 2.84 11.13 8.67
CA LYS A 162 3.64 12.29 9.13
C LYS A 162 4.08 13.17 7.95
N LYS A 163 4.58 12.59 6.86
CA LYS A 163 4.95 13.32 5.62
C LYS A 163 3.75 14.04 5.02
N LYS A 164 2.59 13.39 4.89
CA LYS A 164 1.34 13.98 4.35
C LYS A 164 0.87 15.16 5.22
N LYS A 165 0.86 15.03 6.55
CA LYS A 165 0.53 16.11 7.49
C LYS A 165 1.50 17.30 7.42
N ARG A 166 2.81 17.06 7.19
CA ARG A 166 3.80 18.13 6.97
C ARG A 166 3.57 18.87 5.65
N LYS A 167 3.27 18.14 4.56
CA LYS A 167 2.95 18.74 3.24
C LYS A 167 1.69 19.61 3.31
N SER A 168 0.60 19.12 3.92
CA SER A 168 -0.64 19.91 4.04
C SER A 168 -0.47 21.18 4.87
N ARG A 169 0.29 21.11 5.98
CA ARG A 169 0.65 22.29 6.79
C ARG A 169 1.47 23.32 6.00
N ARG A 170 2.42 22.86 5.18
CA ARG A 170 3.21 23.74 4.29
C ARG A 170 2.32 24.41 3.23
N GLY A 171 1.43 23.67 2.58
CA GLY A 171 0.49 24.20 1.58
C GLY A 171 -0.48 25.24 2.16
N LYS A 172 -1.05 24.99 3.35
CA LYS A 172 -1.88 26.00 4.04
C LYS A 172 -1.09 27.29 4.35
N LYS A 173 0.19 27.16 4.75
CA LYS A 173 1.04 28.31 5.07
C LYS A 173 1.43 29.12 3.82
N SER A 174 1.68 28.48 2.69
CA SER A 174 1.95 29.18 1.43
C SER A 174 0.69 29.86 0.89
N SER A 175 -0.46 29.19 0.91
CA SER A 175 -1.75 29.80 0.50
C SER A 175 -2.11 31.02 1.35
N LYS A 176 -1.95 30.94 2.68
CA LYS A 176 -2.18 32.08 3.58
C LYS A 176 -1.26 33.27 3.27
N LYS A 177 0.00 33.02 2.90
CA LYS A 177 0.94 34.07 2.47
C LYS A 177 0.60 34.66 1.10
N GLY A 178 0.06 33.85 0.18
CA GLY A 178 -0.41 34.32 -1.13
C GLY A 178 -1.57 35.32 -0.98
N LYS A 179 -2.51 35.03 -0.06
CA LYS A 179 -3.69 35.85 0.23
C LYS A 179 -3.45 37.08 1.14
N MET A 180 -2.24 37.29 1.67
CA MET A 180 -1.93 38.45 2.53
C MET A 180 -1.82 39.75 1.73
N SER A 181 -2.36 40.84 2.28
CA SER A 181 -2.18 42.20 1.74
C SER A 181 -0.70 42.63 1.76
N LYS A 182 -0.36 43.68 1.01
CA LYS A 182 1.01 44.23 1.00
C LYS A 182 1.43 44.70 2.41
N LEU A 183 0.53 45.33 3.15
CA LEU A 183 0.75 45.79 4.52
C LEU A 183 0.99 44.61 5.48
N ASP A 184 0.19 43.53 5.37
CA ASP A 184 0.38 42.33 6.19
C ASP A 184 1.73 41.66 5.92
N LYS A 185 2.19 41.66 4.67
CA LYS A 185 3.51 41.14 4.28
C LYS A 185 4.64 41.97 4.91
N GLN A 186 4.50 43.29 4.96
CA GLN A 186 5.46 44.18 5.64
C GLN A 186 5.44 43.96 7.16
N LYS A 187 4.25 43.88 7.78
CA LYS A 187 4.06 43.52 9.20
C LYS A 187 4.71 42.15 9.53
N GLU A 188 4.51 41.11 8.72
CA GLU A 188 5.14 39.79 8.95
C GLU A 188 6.68 39.84 8.87
N ARG A 189 7.24 40.65 7.96
CA ARG A 189 8.70 40.83 7.79
C ARG A 189 9.31 41.59 8.96
N ALA A 190 8.71 42.73 9.34
CA ALA A 190 9.13 43.53 10.48
C ALA A 190 9.09 42.70 11.78
N LEU A 191 8.03 41.90 11.98
CA LEU A 191 7.90 41.03 13.16
C LEU A 191 8.99 39.97 13.22
N LYS A 192 9.40 39.40 12.07
CA LYS A 192 10.51 38.42 12.02
C LYS A 192 11.86 39.04 12.33
N GLN A 193 12.14 40.22 11.79
CA GLN A 193 13.39 40.94 12.06
C GLN A 193 13.47 41.33 13.53
N TYR A 194 12.39 41.88 14.08
CA TYR A 194 12.28 42.19 15.51
C TYR A 194 12.51 40.97 16.40
N LYS A 195 11.80 39.85 16.16
CA LYS A 195 11.99 38.60 16.94
C LYS A 195 13.43 38.06 16.87
N LYS A 196 14.09 38.16 15.71
CA LYS A 196 15.51 37.78 15.56
C LYS A 196 16.42 38.70 16.37
N ALA A 197 16.18 40.01 16.34
CA ALA A 197 16.95 41.01 17.08
C ALA A 197 16.79 40.83 18.60
N VAL A 198 15.56 40.63 19.08
CA VAL A 198 15.27 40.30 20.50
C VAL A 198 15.99 39.02 20.94
N LYS A 199 15.96 37.96 20.13
CA LYS A 199 16.67 36.71 20.46
C LYS A 199 18.19 36.90 20.52
N LYS A 200 18.76 37.74 19.65
CA LYS A 200 20.18 38.08 19.67
C LYS A 200 20.55 38.94 20.88
N ALA A 201 19.75 39.95 21.22
CA ALA A 201 19.94 40.79 22.40
C ALA A 201 19.88 39.96 23.69
N LYS A 202 18.88 39.07 23.82
CA LYS A 202 18.76 38.14 24.96
C LYS A 202 19.97 37.21 25.09
N LYS A 203 20.53 36.72 23.98
CA LYS A 203 21.76 35.91 23.98
C LYS A 203 23.02 36.69 24.38
N LYS A 204 23.02 38.01 24.17
CA LYS A 204 24.14 38.92 24.48
C LYS A 204 23.98 39.66 25.82
N GLY A 205 22.93 39.35 26.60
CA GLY A 205 22.62 40.08 27.85
C GLY A 205 22.22 41.55 27.65
N ALA A 206 21.96 41.99 26.42
CA ALA A 206 21.63 43.37 26.10
C ALA A 206 20.12 43.64 26.16
N LYS A 207 19.76 44.91 26.42
CA LYS A 207 18.36 45.37 26.44
C LYS A 207 17.70 45.14 25.08
N ALA A 208 16.43 44.72 25.08
CA ALA A 208 15.71 44.41 23.85
C ALA A 208 15.53 45.67 22.98
N PRO A 209 15.67 45.57 21.65
CA PRO A 209 15.46 46.71 20.75
C PRO A 209 14.00 47.18 20.80
N PRO A 210 13.70 48.45 20.45
CA PRO A 210 12.34 48.97 20.40
C PRO A 210 11.52 48.30 19.29
N ARG A 211 10.19 48.18 19.51
CA ARG A 211 9.27 47.54 18.56
C ARG A 211 9.02 48.44 17.34
N PRO A 212 9.15 47.93 16.10
CA PRO A 212 8.90 48.70 14.88
C PRO A 212 7.51 49.34 14.84
N GLU A 213 7.40 50.56 14.32
CA GLU A 213 6.14 51.32 14.22
C GLU A 213 5.06 50.60 13.43
N ILE A 214 5.43 49.97 12.32
CA ILE A 214 4.53 49.14 11.47
C ILE A 214 3.85 48.00 12.27
N LEU A 215 4.41 47.60 13.42
CA LEU A 215 3.88 46.55 14.29
C LEU A 215 3.13 47.07 15.52
N LYS A 216 3.16 48.38 15.77
CA LYS A 216 2.28 49.02 16.76
C LYS A 216 0.85 48.87 16.19
N ARG A 217 -0.14 48.53 17.02
CA ARG A 217 -1.53 48.61 16.56
C ARG A 217 -1.80 50.08 16.24
N ASP A 218 -2.62 50.35 15.23
CA ASP A 218 -2.96 51.71 14.84
C ASP A 218 -3.43 52.44 16.11
N SER A 219 -2.58 53.35 16.60
CA SER A 219 -2.81 54.18 17.77
C SER A 219 -3.83 55.30 17.47
N GLY A 220 -4.78 55.00 16.59
CA GLY A 220 -5.91 55.87 16.23
C GLY A 220 -7.18 55.51 17.00
N ASN A 221 -7.35 54.23 17.38
CA ASN A 221 -8.51 53.81 18.18
C ASN A 221 -8.31 53.95 19.70
N GLU A 222 -7.08 54.15 20.19
CA GLU A 222 -6.86 54.49 21.61
C GLU A 222 -7.17 55.97 21.88
N ALA A 223 -6.86 56.89 20.94
CA ALA A 223 -7.26 58.28 21.07
C ALA A 223 -8.79 58.46 21.04
N GLN A 224 -9.50 57.72 20.17
CA GLN A 224 -10.96 57.78 20.12
C GLN A 224 -11.62 57.07 21.32
N ALA A 225 -11.03 56.00 21.86
CA ALA A 225 -11.57 55.32 23.04
C ALA A 225 -11.26 56.06 24.36
N GLU A 226 -10.15 56.80 24.44
CA GLU A 226 -9.86 57.68 25.59
C GLU A 226 -10.69 58.98 25.54
N GLU A 227 -11.00 59.50 24.35
CA GLU A 227 -11.89 60.66 24.17
C GLU A 227 -13.36 60.31 24.47
N GLU A 228 -13.83 59.11 24.11
CA GLU A 228 -15.20 58.63 24.43
C GLU A 228 -15.36 58.26 25.91
N MET A 229 -14.28 57.83 26.60
CA MET A 229 -14.28 57.59 28.06
C MET A 229 -14.11 58.87 28.89
N ALA A 230 -13.58 59.95 28.31
CA ALA A 230 -13.45 61.25 28.98
C ALA A 230 -14.69 62.14 28.81
N ALA A 231 -15.61 61.77 27.91
CA ALA A 231 -16.87 62.47 27.65
C ALA A 231 -18.09 61.82 28.35
N ALA A 232 -17.89 60.77 29.15
CA ALA A 232 -18.88 60.13 30.02
C ALA A 232 -18.58 60.39 31.50
#